data_AF-A0A2T3IHE9-F1
#
_entry.id   AF-A0A2T3IHE9-F1
#
_cell.length_a   1.000
_cell.length_b   1.000
_cell.length_c   1.000
_cell.angle_alpha   90.00
_cell.angle_beta   90.00
_cell.angle_gamma   90.00
#
_symmetry.space_group_name_H-M   'P 1'
#
loop_
_entity.id
_entity.type
_entity.pdbx_description
1 polymer ?
#
loop_
_entity_poly.entity_id
_entity_poly.type
_entity_poly.pdbx_seq_one_letter_code
_entity_poly.pdbx_strand_id
1 'polypeptide(L)'
;MKFKYFAIVVSVLMYSSISNAGVADNLDFGSALLQQKFVDYENKHSECISNGQVDILPDSVIVKLKHLPNVAAEGLGYLSQEAVRECSQPEYSDLMRMLLVLEMSNTSTKKPNHLSKQITTIKKLMFSVVDLNVEKNYHDLPEGIKHELHSIELLKKPFNLIDAYERAWN
;
A
#
# COMPACT_ATOMS: atom_id res chain seq x y z
N MET A 1 -70.27 16.69 -33.77
CA MET A 1 -69.47 17.92 -33.57
C MET A 1 -68.90 17.85 -32.15
N LYS A 2 -67.57 17.80 -31.91
CA LYS A 2 -66.60 18.92 -32.00
C LYS A 2 -67.13 20.15 -31.22
N PHE A 3 -66.50 20.75 -30.22
CA PHE A 3 -65.24 20.56 -29.46
C PHE A 3 -65.43 21.29 -28.09
N LYS A 4 -64.61 21.19 -27.04
CA LYS A 4 -63.31 20.53 -26.75
C LYS A 4 -63.21 20.32 -25.22
N TYR A 5 -62.40 19.37 -24.73
CA TYR A 5 -61.96 19.38 -23.32
C TYR A 5 -60.79 20.36 -23.18
N PHE A 6 -60.86 21.30 -22.22
CA PHE A 6 -59.75 22.20 -21.91
C PHE A 6 -58.77 21.45 -21.00
N ALA A 7 -57.80 20.79 -21.62
CA ALA A 7 -56.82 19.97 -20.90
C ALA A 7 -55.95 20.84 -20.00
N ILE A 8 -56.03 20.62 -18.69
CA ILE A 8 -55.07 21.15 -17.71
C ILE A 8 -53.76 20.38 -17.90
N VAL A 9 -52.98 20.79 -18.90
CA VAL A 9 -51.58 20.35 -19.05
C VAL A 9 -50.71 21.39 -18.37
N VAL A 10 -50.79 21.43 -17.04
CA VAL A 10 -49.73 22.02 -16.22
C VAL A 10 -48.57 21.03 -16.29
N SER A 11 -47.73 21.20 -17.32
CA SER A 11 -46.51 20.43 -17.49
C SER A 11 -45.60 20.67 -16.29
N VAL A 12 -45.54 19.67 -15.39
CA VAL A 12 -44.64 19.67 -14.22
C VAL A 12 -43.19 19.55 -14.71
N LEU A 13 -42.61 20.66 -15.13
CA LEU A 13 -41.18 20.81 -15.41
C LEU A 13 -40.39 20.96 -14.10
N MET A 14 -40.47 19.94 -13.23
CA MET A 14 -39.76 19.89 -11.94
C MET A 14 -39.14 18.51 -11.64
N TYR A 15 -38.81 17.71 -12.66
CA TYR A 15 -38.09 16.43 -12.47
C TYR A 15 -36.95 16.21 -13.48
N SER A 16 -35.88 16.99 -13.32
CA SER A 16 -34.54 16.62 -13.83
C SER A 16 -33.36 17.26 -13.06
N SER A 17 -33.60 17.79 -11.85
CA SER A 17 -32.52 18.18 -10.91
C SER A 17 -32.04 17.00 -10.06
N ILE A 18 -31.90 15.81 -10.67
CA ILE A 18 -31.49 14.60 -9.96
C ILE A 18 -29.97 14.62 -9.76
N SER A 19 -29.59 15.15 -8.59
CA SER A 19 -28.37 14.83 -7.83
C SER A 19 -27.01 14.92 -8.55
N ASN A 20 -26.54 16.14 -8.81
CA ASN A 20 -25.10 16.39 -8.93
C ASN A 20 -24.41 16.52 -7.55
N ALA A 21 -25.15 16.90 -6.50
CA ALA A 21 -24.64 17.11 -5.14
C ALA A 21 -24.11 15.81 -4.51
N GLY A 22 -24.92 14.75 -4.46
CA GLY A 22 -24.51 13.47 -3.86
C GLY A 22 -23.35 12.75 -4.58
N VAL A 23 -22.99 13.16 -5.79
CA VAL A 23 -21.76 12.68 -6.46
C VAL A 23 -20.54 13.45 -5.95
N ALA A 24 -20.67 14.75 -5.69
CA ALA A 24 -19.60 15.56 -5.09
C ALA A 24 -19.34 15.14 -3.63
N ASP A 25 -20.39 14.99 -2.82
CA ASP A 25 -20.27 14.60 -1.39
C ASP A 25 -19.51 13.27 -1.21
N ASN A 26 -19.79 12.29 -2.07
CA ASN A 26 -19.11 10.99 -2.07
C ASN A 26 -17.64 11.08 -2.52
N LEU A 27 -17.30 12.00 -3.43
CA LEU A 27 -15.92 12.22 -3.88
C LEU A 27 -15.08 12.93 -2.81
N ASP A 28 -15.66 13.92 -2.13
CA ASP A 28 -15.00 14.64 -1.04
C ASP A 28 -14.79 13.74 0.19
N PHE A 29 -15.81 12.92 0.54
CA PHE A 29 -15.66 11.86 1.55
C PHE A 29 -14.56 10.86 1.18
N GLY A 30 -14.53 10.37 -0.06
CA GLY A 30 -13.50 9.46 -0.54
C GLY A 30 -12.09 10.07 -0.51
N SER A 31 -11.96 11.35 -0.85
CA SER A 31 -10.69 12.09 -0.82
C SER A 31 -10.17 12.29 0.61
N ALA A 32 -11.06 12.62 1.56
CA ALA A 32 -10.71 12.75 2.97
C ALA A 32 -10.34 11.39 3.60
N LEU A 33 -11.10 10.33 3.31
CA LEU A 33 -10.84 8.99 3.84
C LEU A 33 -9.54 8.39 3.28
N LEU A 34 -9.23 8.63 2.00
CA LEU A 34 -7.95 8.27 1.39
C LEU A 34 -6.78 9.00 2.07
N GLN A 35 -6.94 10.30 2.37
CA GLN A 35 -5.91 11.06 3.07
C GLN A 35 -5.65 10.52 4.47
N GLN A 36 -6.71 10.20 5.22
CA GLN A 36 -6.58 9.60 6.54
C GLN A 36 -5.83 8.27 6.47
N LYS A 37 -6.24 7.36 5.58
CA LYS A 37 -5.59 6.05 5.43
C LYS A 37 -4.13 6.13 4.97
N PHE A 38 -3.77 7.16 4.21
CA PHE A 38 -2.37 7.42 3.88
C PHE A 38 -1.56 7.86 5.11
N VAL A 39 -2.10 8.76 5.94
CA VAL A 39 -1.45 9.21 7.18
C VAL A 39 -1.34 8.07 8.21
N ASP A 40 -2.39 7.25 8.36
CA ASP A 40 -2.36 6.07 9.24
C ASP A 40 -1.22 5.12 8.84
N TYR A 41 -1.10 4.82 7.54
CA TYR A 41 -0.02 4.00 6.99
C TYR A 41 1.37 4.64 7.17
N GLU A 42 1.56 5.91 6.82
CA GLU A 42 2.87 6.56 6.95
C GLU A 42 3.38 6.56 8.40
N ASN A 43 2.48 6.82 9.36
CA ASN A 43 2.81 6.75 10.79
C ASN A 43 3.25 5.33 11.20
N LYS A 44 2.47 4.31 10.82
CA LYS A 44 2.77 2.91 11.14
C LYS A 44 4.07 2.44 10.47
N HIS A 45 4.26 2.79 9.20
CA HIS A 45 5.44 2.43 8.41
C HIS A 45 6.71 3.07 8.99
N SER A 46 6.64 4.35 9.36
CA SER A 46 7.73 5.09 10.02
C SER A 46 8.09 4.49 11.39
N GLU A 47 7.09 4.09 12.19
CA GLU A 47 7.29 3.35 13.44
C GLU A 47 8.02 2.02 13.20
N CYS A 48 7.58 1.23 12.22
CA CYS A 48 8.18 -0.05 11.88
C CYS A 48 9.64 0.08 11.40
N ILE A 49 9.95 1.07 10.56
CA ILE A 49 11.32 1.37 10.14
C ILE A 49 12.17 1.81 11.33
N SER A 50 11.66 2.72 12.17
CA SER A 50 12.39 3.25 13.32
C SER A 50 12.72 2.16 14.34
N ASN A 51 11.77 1.26 14.61
CA ASN A 51 11.97 0.09 15.46
C ASN A 51 13.01 -0.86 14.83
N GLY A 52 12.92 -1.13 13.52
CA GLY A 52 13.90 -1.97 12.83
C GLY A 52 15.32 -1.41 12.86
N GLN A 53 15.50 -0.09 12.73
CA GLN A 53 16.83 0.55 12.81
C GLN A 53 17.54 0.34 14.16
N VAL A 54 16.79 0.12 15.25
CA VAL A 54 17.36 -0.13 16.59
C VAL A 54 17.31 -1.60 17.03
N ASP A 55 16.55 -2.46 16.35
CA ASP A 55 16.47 -3.90 16.65
C ASP A 55 17.68 -4.66 16.06
N ILE A 56 18.72 -4.79 16.87
CA ILE A 56 19.97 -5.48 16.56
C ILE A 56 19.78 -6.99 16.75
N LEU A 57 19.99 -7.76 15.68
CA LEU A 57 19.85 -9.21 15.74
C LEU A 57 20.84 -9.83 16.75
N PRO A 58 20.41 -10.79 17.58
CA PRO A 58 21.28 -11.43 18.56
C PRO A 58 22.35 -12.27 17.87
N ASP A 59 23.51 -12.46 18.53
CA ASP A 59 24.64 -13.23 17.97
C ASP A 59 24.25 -14.65 17.54
N SER A 60 23.26 -15.26 18.18
CA SER A 60 22.73 -16.58 17.80
C SER A 60 22.05 -16.60 16.43
N VAL A 61 21.55 -15.46 15.94
CA VAL A 61 21.06 -15.29 14.55
C VAL A 61 22.21 -14.95 13.62
N ILE A 62 23.12 -14.05 14.00
CA ILE A 62 24.30 -13.71 13.18
C ILE A 62 25.15 -14.96 12.90
N VAL A 63 25.32 -15.85 13.88
CA VAL A 63 25.99 -17.14 13.68
C VAL A 63 25.28 -17.99 12.63
N LYS A 64 23.93 -18.01 12.57
CA LYS A 64 23.21 -18.72 11.49
C LYS A 64 23.47 -18.08 10.13
N LEU A 65 23.40 -16.75 10.04
CA LEU A 65 23.67 -16.01 8.80
C LEU A 65 25.10 -16.27 8.29
N LYS A 66 26.10 -16.36 9.17
CA LYS A 66 27.50 -16.70 8.83
C LYS A 66 27.69 -18.08 8.20
N HIS A 67 26.77 -19.02 8.40
CA HIS A 67 26.86 -20.34 7.77
C HIS A 67 26.26 -20.35 6.36
N LEU A 68 25.51 -19.31 5.97
CA LEU A 68 24.98 -19.15 4.63
C LEU A 68 26.02 -18.54 3.68
N PRO A 69 26.07 -18.97 2.40
CA PRO A 69 26.97 -18.38 1.43
C PRO A 69 26.60 -16.92 1.14
N ASN A 70 27.58 -16.09 0.75
CA ASN A 70 27.41 -14.64 0.61
C ASN A 70 26.21 -14.20 -0.28
N VAL A 71 25.83 -15.02 -1.27
CA VAL A 71 24.63 -14.81 -2.10
C VAL A 71 23.33 -14.72 -1.28
N ALA A 72 23.26 -15.36 -0.12
CA ALA A 72 22.13 -15.24 0.80
C ALA A 72 21.91 -13.81 1.35
N ALA A 73 22.96 -12.96 1.34
CA ALA A 73 22.86 -11.58 1.79
C ALA A 73 21.88 -10.75 0.95
N GLU A 74 21.73 -11.06 -0.34
CA GLU A 74 20.74 -10.44 -1.23
C GLU A 74 19.30 -10.62 -0.70
N GLY A 75 19.05 -11.75 -0.02
CA GLY A 75 17.75 -12.04 0.59
C GLY A 75 17.45 -11.27 1.88
N LEU A 76 18.46 -10.73 2.57
CA LEU A 76 18.18 -9.86 3.73
C LEU A 76 17.49 -8.56 3.32
N GLY A 77 17.82 -8.00 2.15
CA GLY A 77 17.18 -6.80 1.64
C GLY A 77 15.67 -7.00 1.44
N TYR A 78 15.30 -8.13 0.81
CA TYR A 78 13.90 -8.52 0.64
C TYR A 78 13.22 -8.77 1.98
N LEU A 79 13.81 -9.56 2.87
CA LEU A 79 13.21 -9.89 4.17
C LEU A 79 13.06 -8.67 5.09
N SER A 80 13.96 -7.69 5.01
CA SER A 80 13.81 -6.41 5.72
C SER A 80 12.60 -5.62 5.21
N GLN A 81 12.40 -5.53 3.88
CA GLN A 81 11.21 -4.88 3.30
C GLN A 81 9.92 -5.64 3.64
N GLU A 82 9.95 -6.97 3.56
CA GLU A 82 8.86 -7.87 3.92
C GLU A 82 8.43 -7.66 5.38
N ALA A 83 9.39 -7.66 6.30
CA ALA A 83 9.13 -7.51 7.73
C ALA A 83 8.59 -6.11 8.10
N VAL A 84 9.05 -5.06 7.42
CA VAL A 84 8.47 -3.71 7.55
C VAL A 84 7.04 -3.68 7.02
N ARG A 85 6.76 -4.33 5.88
CA ARG A 85 5.41 -4.41 5.31
C ARG A 85 4.44 -5.14 6.23
N GLU A 86 4.84 -6.29 6.78
CA GLU A 86 4.03 -7.07 7.72
C GLU A 86 3.83 -6.33 9.05
N CYS A 87 4.83 -5.62 9.55
CA CYS A 87 4.68 -4.72 10.70
C CYS A 87 3.72 -3.53 10.41
N SER A 88 3.62 -3.11 9.15
CA SER A 88 2.74 -2.01 8.69
C SER A 88 1.28 -2.46 8.46
N GLN A 89 0.90 -3.66 8.89
CA GLN A 89 -0.47 -4.18 8.84
C GLN A 89 -1.23 -3.83 10.14
N PRO A 90 -2.54 -3.53 10.07
CA PRO A 90 -3.40 -3.59 8.88
C PRO A 90 -3.39 -2.35 7.98
N GLU A 91 -2.72 -1.26 8.38
CA GLU A 91 -2.83 0.06 7.74
C GLU A 91 -2.45 0.04 6.25
N TYR A 92 -1.41 -0.70 5.88
CA TYR A 92 -1.00 -0.92 4.48
C TYR A 92 -2.13 -1.53 3.65
N SER A 93 -2.72 -2.65 4.09
CA SER A 93 -3.81 -3.31 3.38
C SER A 93 -5.06 -2.43 3.29
N ASP A 94 -5.33 -1.64 4.33
CA ASP A 94 -6.49 -0.76 4.39
C ASP A 94 -6.38 0.42 3.41
N LEU A 95 -5.17 0.99 3.28
CA LEU A 95 -4.83 1.98 2.26
C LEU A 95 -4.88 1.41 0.84
N MET A 96 -4.31 0.22 0.61
CA MET A 96 -4.36 -0.45 -0.69
C MET A 96 -5.81 -0.73 -1.14
N ARG A 97 -6.66 -1.19 -0.21
CA ARG A 97 -8.11 -1.37 -0.44
C ARG A 97 -8.78 -0.04 -0.79
N MET A 98 -8.47 1.05 -0.08
CA MET A 98 -9.04 2.37 -0.33
C MET A 98 -8.66 2.92 -1.71
N LEU A 99 -7.38 2.81 -2.08
CA LEU A 99 -6.88 3.20 -3.41
C LEU A 99 -7.57 2.43 -4.53
N LEU A 100 -7.72 1.11 -4.40
CA LEU A 100 -8.39 0.27 -5.39
C LEU A 100 -9.88 0.63 -5.55
N VAL A 101 -10.61 0.75 -4.44
CA VAL A 101 -12.04 1.12 -4.45
C VAL A 101 -12.24 2.47 -5.13
N LEU A 102 -11.45 3.49 -4.76
CA LEU A 102 -11.58 4.82 -5.31
C LEU A 102 -11.13 4.89 -6.78
N GLU A 103 -10.13 4.13 -7.20
CA GLU A 103 -9.72 4.03 -8.61
C GLU A 103 -10.81 3.40 -9.48
N MET A 104 -11.43 2.30 -9.02
CA MET A 104 -12.56 1.66 -9.71
C MET A 104 -13.78 2.60 -9.79
N SER A 105 -14.16 3.24 -8.68
CA SER A 105 -15.26 4.21 -8.65
C SER A 105 -14.98 5.43 -9.54
N ASN A 106 -13.76 5.95 -9.51
CA ASN A 106 -13.37 7.13 -10.28
C ASN A 106 -13.32 6.86 -11.79
N THR A 107 -12.90 5.67 -12.22
CA THR A 107 -12.88 5.26 -13.64
C THR A 107 -14.26 5.39 -14.29
N SER A 108 -15.34 5.21 -13.53
CA SER A 108 -16.72 5.37 -14.02
C SER A 108 -17.08 6.83 -14.38
N THR A 109 -16.35 7.82 -13.89
CA THR A 109 -16.67 9.26 -14.08
C THR A 109 -16.11 9.87 -15.37
N LYS A 110 -15.27 9.14 -16.12
CA LYS A 110 -14.71 9.49 -17.45
C LYS A 110 -13.91 10.80 -17.57
N LYS A 111 -13.66 11.55 -16.48
CA LYS A 111 -12.83 12.77 -16.50
C LYS A 111 -11.86 12.81 -15.32
N PRO A 112 -10.61 13.27 -15.50
CA PRO A 112 -9.69 13.52 -14.38
C PRO A 112 -10.28 14.58 -13.43
N ASN A 113 -10.29 14.28 -12.14
CA ASN A 113 -10.74 15.15 -11.05
C ASN A 113 -9.67 15.24 -9.95
N HIS A 114 -9.94 15.96 -8.85
CA HIS A 114 -9.02 16.08 -7.72
C HIS A 114 -8.57 14.71 -7.17
N LEU A 115 -9.55 13.81 -6.95
CA LEU A 115 -9.33 12.46 -6.46
C LEU A 115 -8.35 11.66 -7.34
N SER A 116 -8.46 11.74 -8.66
CA SER A 116 -7.54 11.06 -9.59
C SER A 116 -6.08 11.51 -9.43
N LYS A 117 -5.86 12.80 -9.10
CA LYS A 117 -4.51 13.32 -8.81
C LYS A 117 -4.01 12.81 -7.47
N GLN A 118 -4.85 12.83 -6.44
CA GLN A 118 -4.52 12.33 -5.10
C GLN A 118 -4.14 10.83 -5.13
N ILE A 119 -4.94 9.98 -5.79
CA ILE A 119 -4.64 8.55 -6.01
C ILE A 119 -3.27 8.40 -6.70
N THR A 120 -3.03 9.16 -7.79
CA THR A 120 -1.77 9.09 -8.53
C THR A 120 -0.56 9.50 -7.68
N THR A 121 -0.70 10.55 -6.86
CA THR A 121 0.36 11.02 -5.95
C THR A 121 0.66 9.98 -4.87
N ILE A 122 -0.36 9.46 -4.18
CA ILE A 122 -0.16 8.46 -3.12
C ILE A 122 0.43 7.18 -3.70
N LYS A 123 -0.05 6.69 -4.84
CA LYS A 123 0.56 5.54 -5.54
C LYS A 123 2.04 5.78 -5.84
N LYS A 124 2.43 6.99 -6.30
CA LYS A 124 3.84 7.30 -6.54
C LYS A 124 4.67 7.28 -5.27
N LEU A 125 4.17 7.81 -4.15
CA LEU A 125 4.89 7.81 -2.87
C LEU A 125 5.06 6.38 -2.31
N MET A 126 4.04 5.53 -2.41
CA MET A 126 4.10 4.15 -1.96
C MET A 126 5.00 3.28 -2.86
N PHE A 127 4.85 3.38 -4.18
CA PHE A 127 5.48 2.47 -5.13
C PHE A 127 6.83 2.95 -5.69
N SER A 128 7.28 4.18 -5.39
CA SER A 128 8.65 4.61 -5.70
C SER A 128 9.72 3.83 -4.93
N VAL A 129 9.33 3.16 -3.85
CA VAL A 129 10.21 2.42 -2.93
C VAL A 129 10.22 0.91 -3.25
N VAL A 130 9.34 0.42 -4.14
CA VAL A 130 9.32 -1.00 -4.53
C VAL A 130 10.43 -1.26 -5.55
N ASP A 131 11.56 -1.79 -5.06
CA ASP A 131 12.66 -2.21 -5.90
C ASP A 131 12.45 -3.65 -6.41
N LEU A 132 11.93 -3.76 -7.63
CA LEU A 132 11.76 -5.05 -8.32
C LEU A 132 13.08 -5.83 -8.48
N ASN A 133 14.24 -5.18 -8.40
CA ASN A 133 15.53 -5.89 -8.41
C ASN A 133 15.78 -6.62 -7.10
N VAL A 134 15.39 -6.06 -5.94
CA VAL A 134 15.49 -6.74 -4.64
C VAL A 134 14.56 -7.95 -4.61
N GLU A 135 13.32 -7.80 -5.08
CA GLU A 135 12.38 -8.91 -5.19
C GLU A 135 12.86 -9.98 -6.17
N LYS A 136 13.38 -9.59 -7.34
CA LYS A 136 13.94 -10.53 -8.32
C LYS A 136 15.15 -11.29 -7.76
N ASN A 137 16.14 -10.58 -7.21
CA ASN A 137 17.35 -11.19 -6.67
C ASN A 137 17.01 -12.21 -5.58
N TYR A 138 16.02 -11.89 -4.73
CA TYR A 138 15.49 -12.86 -3.77
C TYR A 138 14.89 -14.10 -4.44
N HIS A 139 14.04 -13.94 -5.45
CA HIS A 139 13.41 -15.07 -6.14
C HIS A 139 14.43 -15.95 -6.89
N ASP A 140 15.47 -15.35 -7.45
CA ASP A 140 16.59 -16.03 -8.13
C ASP A 140 17.49 -16.82 -7.15
N LEU A 141 17.35 -16.65 -5.83
CA LEU A 141 18.07 -17.46 -4.84
C LEU A 141 17.66 -18.95 -4.90
N PRO A 142 18.61 -19.89 -4.70
CA PRO A 142 18.33 -21.29 -4.47
C PRO A 142 17.29 -21.52 -3.35
N GLU A 143 16.32 -22.42 -3.58
CA GLU A 143 15.25 -22.73 -2.63
C GLU A 143 15.74 -23.10 -1.23
N GLY A 144 16.87 -23.81 -1.12
CA GLY A 144 17.49 -24.13 0.18
C GLY A 144 17.88 -22.90 0.98
N ILE A 145 18.44 -21.87 0.31
CA ILE A 145 18.83 -20.61 0.95
C ILE A 145 17.58 -19.82 1.37
N LYS A 146 16.55 -19.75 0.51
CA LYS A 146 15.27 -19.11 0.87
C LYS A 146 14.61 -19.77 2.07
N HIS A 147 14.62 -21.10 2.12
CA HIS A 147 14.10 -21.87 3.25
C HIS A 147 14.90 -21.61 4.54
N GLU A 148 16.23 -21.63 4.50
CA GLU A 148 17.06 -21.34 5.68
C GLU A 148 16.86 -19.91 6.19
N LEU A 149 16.82 -18.91 5.30
CA LEU A 149 16.52 -17.52 5.67
C LEU A 149 15.12 -17.39 6.31
N HIS A 150 14.07 -17.96 5.69
CA HIS A 150 12.71 -17.94 6.24
C HIS A 150 12.56 -18.72 7.57
N SER A 151 13.46 -19.66 7.88
CA SER A 151 13.47 -20.38 9.17
C SER A 151 13.94 -19.50 10.35
N ILE A 152 14.52 -18.33 10.08
CA ILE A 152 14.97 -17.39 11.10
C ILE A 152 13.81 -16.46 11.44
N GLU A 153 13.02 -16.82 12.46
CA GLU A 153 11.83 -16.06 12.90
C GLU A 153 12.08 -14.56 13.17
N LEU A 154 13.30 -14.18 13.58
CA LEU A 154 13.64 -12.76 13.81
C LEU A 154 13.80 -11.94 12.52
N LEU A 155 14.03 -12.57 11.36
CA LEU A 155 14.00 -11.87 10.06
C LEU A 155 12.58 -11.56 9.57
N LYS A 156 11.54 -12.05 10.26
CA LYS A 156 10.12 -11.76 9.96
C LYS A 156 9.59 -10.53 10.70
N LYS A 157 10.44 -9.85 11.47
CA LYS A 157 10.16 -8.61 12.20
C LYS A 157 11.17 -7.53 11.76
N PRO A 158 10.83 -6.23 11.78
CA PRO A 158 11.79 -5.20 11.38
C PRO A 158 13.09 -5.33 12.18
N PHE A 159 14.22 -5.37 11.49
CA PHE A 159 15.57 -5.55 12.06
C PHE A 159 16.57 -4.61 11.38
N ASN A 160 17.72 -4.38 12.01
CA ASN A 160 18.74 -3.51 11.44
C ASN A 160 19.48 -4.26 10.32
N LEU A 161 19.06 -4.02 9.08
CA LEU A 161 19.62 -4.64 7.88
C LEU A 161 21.13 -4.40 7.73
N ILE A 162 21.61 -3.20 8.06
CA ILE A 162 23.02 -2.82 7.87
C ILE A 162 23.89 -3.57 8.90
N ASP A 163 23.53 -3.52 10.19
CA ASP A 163 24.20 -4.27 11.26
C ASP A 163 24.19 -5.78 11.00
N ALA A 164 23.05 -6.32 10.58
CA ALA A 164 22.90 -7.74 10.26
C ALA A 164 23.79 -8.17 9.09
N TYR A 165 23.89 -7.37 8.03
CA TYR A 165 24.77 -7.60 6.90
C TYR A 165 26.25 -7.52 7.29
N GLU A 166 26.63 -6.41 7.94
CA GLU A 166 28.02 -6.16 8.34
C GLU A 166 28.52 -7.25 9.30
N ARG A 167 27.76 -7.59 10.33
CA ARG A 167 28.17 -8.61 11.29
C ARG A 167 28.20 -10.01 10.71
N ALA A 168 27.52 -10.29 9.58
CA ALA A 168 27.44 -11.62 8.98
C ALA A 168 28.44 -11.87 7.83
N TRP A 169 28.68 -10.90 6.93
CA TRP A 169 29.51 -11.12 5.73
C TRP A 169 30.57 -10.03 5.44
N ASN A 170 30.79 -9.07 6.35
CA ASN A 170 31.87 -8.08 6.27
C ASN A 170 32.94 -8.33 7.36
#